data_AF-A0A2N8KQZ4-F1
#
_entry.id   AF-A0A2N8KQZ4-F1
#
_cell.length_a   1.000
_cell.length_b   1.000
_cell.length_c   1.000
_cell.angle_alpha   90.00
_cell.angle_beta   90.00
_cell.angle_gamma   90.00
#
_symmetry.space_group_name_H-M   'P 1'
#
loop_
_entity.id
_entity.type
_entity.pdbx_description
1 polymer ?
#
loop_
_entity_poly.entity_id
_entity_poly.type
_entity_poly.pdbx_seq_one_letter_code
_entity_poly.pdbx_strand_id
1 'polypeptide(L)'
;MSQLSFSEAEYVGKRKKTRREKFLAKMERAVPWKLFADLVDPHYPKPGIGRPPYPLETMLRIYFMQLWFSLSDPAMEETLYDSFSMRQFAKLPGGR
;
A
#
# COMPACT_ATOMS: atom_id res chain seq x y z
N MET A 1 -1.32 -13.54 -16.88
CA MET A 1 -1.88 -12.29 -17.45
C MET A 1 -2.98 -11.83 -16.52
N SER A 2 -2.73 -10.84 -15.67
CA SER A 2 -3.78 -10.27 -14.80
C SER A 2 -4.59 -9.26 -15.62
N GLN A 3 -5.90 -9.45 -15.67
CA GLN A 3 -6.82 -8.51 -16.31
C GLN A 3 -6.79 -7.19 -15.55
N LEU A 4 -6.40 -6.10 -16.23
CA LEU A 4 -6.44 -4.76 -15.68
C LEU A 4 -7.89 -4.31 -15.56
N SER A 5 -8.24 -3.73 -14.42
CA SER A 5 -9.54 -3.08 -14.26
C SER A 5 -9.59 -1.80 -15.10
N PHE A 6 -10.79 -1.31 -15.42
CA PHE A 6 -10.97 -0.09 -16.20
C PHE A 6 -10.28 1.11 -15.54
N SER A 7 -10.34 1.20 -14.20
CA SER A 7 -9.68 2.27 -13.43
C SER A 7 -8.15 2.16 -13.46
N GLU A 8 -7.61 0.95 -13.50
CA GLU A 8 -6.16 0.72 -13.69
C GLU A 8 -5.70 1.17 -15.07
N ALA A 9 -6.47 0.84 -16.12
CA ALA A 9 -6.15 1.21 -17.50
C ALA A 9 -6.17 2.73 -17.72
N GLU A 10 -7.17 3.43 -17.20
CA GLU A 10 -7.23 4.90 -17.25
C GLU A 10 -6.05 5.56 -16.52
N TYR A 11 -5.64 4.99 -15.38
CA TYR A 11 -4.52 5.52 -14.61
C TYR A 11 -3.18 5.35 -15.34
N VAL A 12 -2.95 4.18 -15.98
CA VAL A 12 -1.74 3.93 -16.79
C VAL A 12 -1.63 4.88 -17.99
N GLY A 13 -2.77 5.34 -18.52
CA GLY A 13 -2.82 6.34 -19.59
C GLY A 13 -2.35 7.75 -19.19
N LYS A 14 -2.16 8.04 -17.89
CA LYS A 14 -1.71 9.36 -17.43
C LYS A 14 -0.24 9.61 -17.79
N ARG A 15 0.01 10.62 -18.63
CA ARG A 15 1.37 11.02 -19.07
C ARG A 15 2.23 11.66 -17.98
N LYS A 16 1.64 12.25 -16.94
CA LYS A 16 2.37 12.99 -15.90
C LYS A 16 2.38 12.23 -14.58
N LYS A 17 3.56 11.78 -14.15
CA LYS A 17 3.76 11.24 -12.80
C LYS A 17 3.63 12.33 -11.74
N THR A 18 2.79 12.10 -10.74
CA THR A 18 2.59 13.05 -9.63
C THR A 18 3.82 13.10 -8.71
N ARG A 19 3.97 14.18 -7.93
CA ARG A 19 5.06 14.28 -6.92
C ARG A 19 5.00 13.12 -5.92
N ARG A 20 3.78 12.75 -5.52
CA ARG A 20 3.46 11.63 -4.64
C ARG A 20 3.94 10.29 -5.22
N GLU A 21 3.62 9.98 -6.47
CA GLU A 21 4.09 8.75 -7.12
C GLU A 21 5.61 8.67 -7.21
N LYS A 22 6.27 9.79 -7.53
CA LYS A 22 7.74 9.84 -7.55
C LYS A 22 8.33 9.58 -6.17
N PHE A 23 7.72 10.14 -5.12
CA PHE A 23 8.13 9.90 -3.74
C PHE A 23 7.94 8.44 -3.34
N LEU A 24 6.75 7.87 -3.57
CA LEU A 24 6.47 6.47 -3.27
C LEU A 24 7.41 5.51 -4.02
N ALA A 25 7.70 5.76 -5.30
CA ALA A 25 8.64 4.96 -6.07
C ALA A 25 10.08 5.05 -5.53
N LYS A 26 10.47 6.21 -4.97
CA LYS A 26 11.76 6.36 -4.29
C LYS A 26 11.77 5.56 -2.98
N MET A 27 10.71 5.66 -2.19
CA MET A 27 10.61 4.95 -0.91
C MET A 27 10.55 3.44 -1.09
N GLU A 28 9.87 2.94 -2.14
CA GLU A 28 9.83 1.50 -2.45
C GLU A 28 11.25 0.91 -2.57
N ARG A 29 12.20 1.69 -3.12
CA ARG A 29 13.60 1.28 -3.29
C ARG A 29 14.48 1.58 -2.08
N ALA A 30 14.16 2.64 -1.33
CA ALA A 30 14.98 3.10 -0.22
C ALA A 30 14.74 2.30 1.07
N VAL A 31 13.51 1.81 1.27
CA VAL A 31 13.12 1.09 2.48
C VAL A 31 13.49 -0.38 2.36
N PRO A 32 14.21 -0.97 3.33
CA PRO A 32 14.53 -2.39 3.35
C PRO A 32 13.32 -3.22 3.80
N TRP A 33 12.28 -3.32 2.96
CA TRP A 33 11.00 -3.95 3.30
C TRP A 33 11.12 -5.36 3.87
N LYS A 34 11.99 -6.18 3.27
CA LYS A 34 12.23 -7.55 3.71
C LYS A 34 12.78 -7.59 5.14
N LEU A 35 13.79 -6.77 5.43
CA LEU A 35 14.38 -6.70 6.77
C LEU A 35 13.33 -6.32 7.81
N PHE A 36 12.51 -5.30 7.52
CA PHE A 36 11.45 -4.88 8.45
C PHE A 36 10.33 -5.91 8.57
N ALA A 37 9.94 -6.56 7.48
CA ALA A 37 8.98 -7.66 7.54
C ALA A 37 9.51 -8.81 8.42
N ASP A 38 10.75 -9.25 8.21
CA ASP A 38 11.37 -10.34 8.98
C ASP A 38 11.46 -10.00 10.49
N LEU A 39 11.66 -8.72 10.84
CA LEU A 39 11.69 -8.25 12.22
C LEU A 39 10.29 -8.23 12.88
N VAL A 40 9.25 -7.93 12.10
CA VAL A 40 7.87 -7.80 12.62
C VAL A 40 7.10 -9.13 12.57
N ASP A 41 7.45 -10.02 11.65
CA ASP A 41 6.78 -11.31 11.42
C ASP A 41 6.51 -12.13 12.69
N PRO A 42 7.46 -12.27 13.65
CA PRO A 42 7.22 -13.02 14.88
C PRO A 42 6.09 -12.45 15.76
N HIS A 43 5.81 -11.16 15.63
CA HIS A 43 4.82 -10.42 16.42
C HIS A 43 3.51 -10.17 15.66
N TYR A 44 3.46 -10.49 14.36
CA TYR A 44 2.30 -10.22 13.54
C TYR A 44 1.18 -11.24 13.81
N PRO A 45 -0.10 -10.81 13.86
CA PRO A 45 -1.21 -11.73 14.09
C PRO A 45 -1.22 -12.88 13.08
N LYS A 46 -1.28 -14.11 13.60
CA LYS A 46 -1.41 -15.30 12.76
C LYS A 46 -2.89 -15.56 12.44
N PRO A 47 -3.21 -16.12 11.26
CA PRO A 47 -4.58 -16.47 10.93
C PRO A 47 -5.19 -17.39 11.99
N GLY A 48 -6.37 -17.02 12.49
CA GLY A 48 -7.15 -17.78 13.46
C GLY A 48 -8.58 -17.99 12.99
N ILE A 49 -9.49 -18.22 13.94
CA ILE A 49 -10.93 -18.32 13.65
C ILE A 49 -11.48 -16.89 13.52
N GLY A 50 -11.54 -16.36 12.29
CA GLY A 50 -12.04 -15.00 12.02
C GLY A 50 -11.60 -14.47 10.66
N ARG A 51 -11.81 -13.15 10.44
CA ARG A 51 -11.28 -12.49 9.24
C ARG A 51 -9.75 -12.57 9.28
N PRO A 52 -9.09 -13.11 8.24
CA PRO A 52 -7.64 -13.16 8.23
C PRO A 52 -7.08 -11.74 8.27
N PRO A 53 -5.96 -11.52 9.00
CA PRO A 53 -5.26 -10.25 8.95
C PRO A 53 -4.79 -9.99 7.51
N TYR A 54 -4.63 -8.71 7.17
CA TYR A 54 -4.00 -8.35 5.91
C TYR A 54 -2.55 -8.91 5.85
N PRO A 55 -1.96 -9.07 4.66
CA PRO A 55 -0.55 -9.42 4.56
C PRO A 55 0.32 -8.43 5.34
N LEU A 56 1.29 -8.92 6.10
CA LEU A 56 2.21 -8.08 6.89
C LEU A 56 2.83 -6.97 6.05
N GLU A 57 3.27 -7.32 4.84
CA GLU A 57 3.91 -6.40 3.92
C GLU A 57 2.99 -5.24 3.49
N THR A 58 1.68 -5.49 3.36
CA THR A 58 0.65 -4.48 3.08
C THR A 58 0.49 -3.54 4.26
N MET A 59 0.32 -4.09 5.47
CA MET A 59 0.14 -3.27 6.67
C MET A 59 1.37 -2.43 6.97
N LEU A 60 2.57 -2.99 6.79
CA LEU A 60 3.82 -2.28 6.96
C LEU A 60 3.90 -1.04 6.04
N ARG A 61 3.51 -1.18 4.77
CA ARG A 61 3.48 -0.03 3.85
C ARG A 61 2.45 1.02 4.24
N ILE A 62 1.28 0.60 4.73
CA ILE A 62 0.25 1.51 5.24
C ILE A 62 0.79 2.32 6.42
N TYR A 63 1.44 1.67 7.40
CA TYR A 63 2.06 2.35 8.53
C TYR A 63 3.15 3.35 8.10
N PHE A 64 4.01 2.98 7.15
CA PHE A 64 5.03 3.90 6.65
C PHE A 64 4.41 5.11 5.94
N MET A 65 3.33 4.92 5.16
CA MET A 65 2.61 6.02 4.54
C MET A 65 1.97 6.95 5.58
N GLN A 66 1.39 6.40 6.65
CA GLN A 66 0.89 7.20 7.76
C GLN A 66 1.99 8.08 8.36
N LEU A 67 3.19 7.54 8.56
CA LEU A 67 4.33 8.30 9.07
C LEU A 67 4.83 9.37 8.08
N TRP A 68 4.93 9.06 6.79
CA TRP A 68 5.46 10.01 5.79
C TRP A 68 4.52 11.16 5.48
N PHE A 69 3.21 10.92 5.57
CA PHE A 69 2.18 11.91 5.23
C PHE A 69 1.45 12.45 6.47
N SER A 70 1.89 12.06 7.67
CA SER A 70 1.27 12.41 8.95
C SER A 70 -0.25 12.14 8.97
N LEU A 71 -0.65 10.98 8.48
CA LEU A 71 -2.05 10.57 8.40
C LEU A 71 -2.45 9.76 9.64
N SER A 72 -3.64 10.06 10.17
CA SER A 72 -4.31 9.20 11.15
C SER A 72 -4.83 7.91 10.50
N ASP A 73 -5.28 6.95 11.31
CA ASP A 73 -5.92 5.73 10.79
C ASP A 73 -7.14 6.04 9.88
N PRO A 74 -8.10 6.89 10.27
CA PRO A 74 -9.22 7.25 9.39
C PRO A 74 -8.76 7.95 8.10
N ALA A 75 -7.82 8.89 8.20
CA ALA A 75 -7.34 9.63 7.03
C ALA A 75 -6.57 8.73 6.04
N MET A 76 -5.87 7.73 6.55
CA MET A 76 -5.18 6.74 5.72
C MET A 76 -6.17 5.84 5.00
N GLU A 77 -7.23 5.39 5.67
CA GLU A 77 -8.30 4.61 5.05
C GLU A 77 -8.94 5.38 3.88
N GLU A 78 -9.38 6.62 4.11
CA GLU A 78 -9.93 7.50 3.06
C GLU A 78 -8.92 7.68 1.90
N THR A 79 -7.65 7.91 2.22
CA THR A 79 -6.58 8.06 1.22
C THR A 79 -6.40 6.80 0.35
N LEU A 80 -6.60 5.61 0.91
CA LEU A 80 -6.50 4.33 0.18
C LEU A 80 -7.72 4.10 -0.74
N TYR A 81 -8.88 4.64 -0.40
CA TYR A 81 -10.05 4.65 -1.28
C TYR A 81 -9.85 5.62 -2.46
N ASP A 82 -9.38 6.83 -2.19
CA ASP A 82 -9.31 7.91 -3.19
C ASP A 82 -8.08 7.85 -4.09
N SER A 83 -6.94 7.39 -3.55
CA SER A 83 -5.65 7.50 -4.24
C SER A 83 -5.16 6.15 -4.76
N PHE A 84 -5.35 5.93 -6.06
CA PHE A 84 -4.85 4.72 -6.74
C PHE A 84 -3.36 4.46 -6.51
N SER A 85 -2.50 5.49 -6.52
CA SER A 85 -1.06 5.32 -6.26
C SER A 85 -0.74 4.85 -4.84
N MET A 86 -1.48 5.34 -3.84
CA MET A 86 -1.32 4.91 -2.44
C MET A 86 -1.79 3.46 -2.26
N ARG A 87 -2.92 3.12 -2.89
CA ARG A 87 -3.46 1.77 -2.88
C ARG A 87 -2.51 0.75 -3.53
N GLN A 88 -1.98 1.10 -4.71
CA GLN A 88 -1.00 0.28 -5.42
C GLN A 88 0.29 0.12 -4.62
N PHE A 89 0.76 1.19 -4.00
CA PHE A 89 1.93 1.11 -3.12
C PHE A 89 1.68 0.16 -1.95
N ALA A 90 0.51 0.21 -1.30
CA ALA A 90 0.13 -0.74 -0.25
C ALA A 90 -0.02 -2.21 -0.72
N LYS A 91 0.04 -2.49 -2.04
CA LYS A 91 -0.29 -3.79 -2.65
C LYS A 91 -1.69 -4.28 -2.29
N LEU A 92 -2.62 -3.35 -2.05
CA LEU A 92 -4.02 -3.72 -1.81
C LEU A 92 -4.65 -4.14 -3.14
N PRO A 93 -5.34 -5.31 -3.20
CA PRO A 93 -6.06 -5.69 -4.41
C PRO A 93 -7.10 -4.61 -4.74
N GLY A 94 -7.36 -4.42 -6.05
CA GLY A 94 -8.45 -3.57 -6.51
C GLY A 94 -9.74 -3.91 -5.77
N GLY A 95 -10.42 -2.88 -5.27
CA GLY A 95 -11.71 -3.07 -4.60
C GLY A 95 -12.64 -3.73 -5.60
N ARG A 96 -13.41 -4.71 -5.16
CA ARG A 96 -14.55 -5.18 -5.95
C ARG A 96 -15.53 -4.02 -6.12
#